data_AF-A0A673J7Z5-F1
#
_entry.id   AF-A0A673J7Z5-F1
#
_cell.length_a   1.000
_cell.length_b   1.000
_cell.length_c   1.000
_cell.angle_alpha   90.00
_cell.angle_beta   90.00
_cell.angle_gamma   90.00
#
_symmetry.space_group_name_H-M   'P 1'
#
loop_
_entity.id
_entity.type
_entity.pdbx_description
1 polymer ?
#
loop_
_entity_poly.entity_id
_entity_poly.type
_entity_poly.pdbx_seq_one_letter_code
_entity_poly.pdbx_strand_id
1 'polypeptide(L)'
;MGKFDEHERVILNVGGTRHETYRTTLKTLPGTRLALLASESDLESVLDQLQQYFFDRHPGVFAYVLNYYRTGKLHCPADVCGPLFEEELSFWGIDETDVEPCCWMTYRQHRDAEEALEVFEMNVDNDEDDEYGKRLGIEDVVSTDGTVCRWKKWQPVIWNLFEDPYSSRAARVRAQRGVPDTILKSFFFVLLWVLSNVFFALIICRPLR
;
A
#
# COMPACT_ATOMS: atom_id res chain seq x y z
N MET A 1 38.47 -32.67 -23.81
CA MET A 1 37.85 -31.47 -23.21
C MET A 1 38.58 -30.25 -23.73
N GLY A 2 38.05 -29.57 -24.75
CA GLY A 2 38.55 -28.24 -25.13
C GLY A 2 38.26 -27.27 -23.98
N LYS A 3 39.27 -26.51 -23.55
CA LYS A 3 39.04 -25.35 -22.69
C LYS A 3 38.23 -24.36 -23.51
N PHE A 4 36.97 -24.16 -23.15
CA PHE A 4 36.20 -23.03 -23.66
C PHE A 4 36.91 -21.76 -23.23
N ASP A 5 37.21 -20.90 -24.19
CA ASP A 5 37.93 -19.67 -23.94
C ASP A 5 37.06 -18.79 -23.05
N GLU A 6 37.52 -18.44 -21.84
CA GLU A 6 36.79 -17.61 -20.86
C GLU A 6 36.42 -16.22 -21.41
N HIS A 7 36.91 -15.89 -22.61
CA HIS A 7 36.69 -14.67 -23.35
C HIS A 7 35.81 -14.84 -24.61
N GLU A 8 35.05 -15.94 -24.73
CA GLU A 8 34.09 -16.09 -25.84
C GLU A 8 32.99 -15.01 -25.75
N ARG A 9 32.89 -14.22 -26.83
CA ARG A 9 31.87 -13.18 -26.98
C ARG A 9 30.56 -13.80 -27.47
N VAL A 10 29.46 -13.36 -26.89
CA VAL A 10 28.09 -13.75 -27.25
C VAL A 10 27.32 -12.51 -27.69
N ILE A 11 26.48 -12.69 -28.71
CA ILE A 11 25.61 -11.64 -29.25
C ILE A 11 24.17 -11.92 -28.81
N LEU A 12 23.57 -10.97 -28.10
CA LEU A 12 22.19 -11.00 -27.64
C LEU A 12 21.41 -9.92 -28.38
N ASN A 13 20.45 -10.31 -29.21
CA ASN A 13 19.54 -9.40 -29.88
C ASN A 13 18.26 -9.27 -29.06
N VAL A 14 18.02 -8.10 -28.47
CA VAL A 14 16.86 -7.83 -27.63
C VAL A 14 16.02 -6.74 -28.30
N GLY A 15 14.79 -7.05 -28.69
CA GLY A 15 13.88 -6.09 -29.33
C GLY A 15 14.45 -5.46 -30.61
N GLY A 16 15.34 -6.16 -31.31
CA GLY A 16 16.06 -5.66 -32.49
C GLY A 16 17.39 -4.95 -32.20
N THR A 17 17.73 -4.70 -30.93
CA THR A 17 18.99 -4.09 -30.52
C THR A 17 20.03 -5.16 -30.22
N ARG A 18 21.22 -5.06 -30.83
CA ARG A 18 22.31 -6.01 -30.61
C ARG A 18 23.16 -5.59 -29.40
N HIS A 19 23.27 -6.49 -28.44
CA HIS A 19 24.10 -6.36 -27.26
C HIS A 19 25.20 -7.43 -27.29
N GLU A 20 26.44 -7.01 -27.10
CA GLU A 20 27.60 -7.92 -27.10
C GLU A 20 28.21 -7.98 -25.70
N THR A 21 28.52 -9.19 -25.25
CA THR A 21 29.10 -9.44 -23.92
C THR A 21 29.88 -10.74 -23.90
N TYR A 22 30.52 -11.06 -22.77
CA TYR A 22 31.26 -12.31 -22.58
C TYR A 22 30.42 -13.36 -21.85
N ARG A 23 30.64 -14.65 -22.15
CA ARG A 23 30.00 -15.75 -21.39
C ARG A 23 30.29 -15.66 -19.89
N THR A 24 31.51 -15.28 -19.52
CA THR A 24 31.91 -15.06 -18.12
C THR A 24 31.09 -13.98 -17.43
N THR A 25 30.73 -12.90 -18.13
CA THR A 25 29.84 -11.87 -17.61
C THR A 25 28.43 -12.42 -17.33
N LEU A 26 27.89 -13.28 -18.19
CA LEU A 26 26.56 -13.86 -17.96
C LEU A 26 26.54 -14.85 -16.78
N LYS A 27 27.70 -15.45 -16.44
CA LYS A 27 27.87 -16.39 -15.32
C LYS A 27 28.05 -15.69 -13.95
N THR A 28 28.15 -14.35 -13.89
CA THR A 28 28.36 -13.62 -12.62
C THR A 28 27.17 -13.69 -11.67
N LEU A 29 25.96 -13.83 -12.22
CA LEU A 29 24.71 -13.90 -11.46
C LEU A 29 24.07 -15.28 -11.65
N PRO A 30 24.45 -16.27 -10.81
CA PRO A 30 23.92 -17.63 -10.93
C PRO A 30 22.41 -17.66 -10.66
N GLY A 31 21.71 -18.59 -11.30
CA GLY A 31 20.26 -18.75 -11.16
C GLY A 31 19.42 -17.84 -12.07
N THR A 32 20.04 -16.85 -12.71
CA THR A 32 19.37 -16.02 -13.71
C THR A 32 19.25 -16.72 -15.07
N ARG A 33 18.32 -16.27 -15.92
CA ARG A 33 18.08 -16.86 -17.24
C ARG A 33 19.32 -16.84 -18.14
N LEU A 34 20.08 -15.74 -18.13
CA LEU A 34 21.29 -15.62 -18.95
C LEU A 34 22.43 -16.50 -18.45
N ALA A 35 22.52 -16.74 -17.14
CA ALA A 35 23.50 -17.66 -16.57
C ALA A 35 23.24 -19.11 -17.02
N LEU A 36 21.96 -19.52 -17.03
CA LEU A 36 21.55 -20.82 -17.56
C LEU A 36 21.92 -20.95 -19.05
N LEU A 37 21.60 -19.94 -19.85
CA LEU A 37 21.93 -19.90 -21.28
C LEU A 37 23.44 -20.05 -21.54
N ALA A 38 24.27 -19.37 -20.74
CA ALA A 38 25.72 -19.44 -20.82
C ALA A 38 26.28 -20.80 -20.35
N SER A 39 25.50 -21.62 -19.65
CA SER A 39 25.89 -22.95 -19.18
C SER A 39 25.40 -24.08 -20.10
N GLU A 40 24.21 -23.98 -20.68
CA GLU A 40 23.65 -24.98 -21.59
C GLU A 40 24.36 -24.97 -22.96
N SER A 41 24.76 -23.78 -23.41
CA SER A 41 25.53 -23.60 -24.64
C SER A 41 26.93 -24.24 -24.62
N ASP A 42 27.40 -24.76 -23.49
CA ASP A 42 28.63 -25.57 -23.42
C ASP A 42 28.42 -26.96 -24.09
N LEU A 43 27.17 -27.43 -24.25
CA LEU A 43 26.80 -28.71 -24.89
C LEU A 43 26.53 -28.61 -26.41
N GLU A 44 26.06 -27.46 -26.90
CA GLU A 44 25.68 -27.24 -28.31
C GLU A 44 26.75 -26.55 -29.17
N SER A 45 27.84 -26.11 -28.54
CA SER A 45 28.96 -25.33 -29.12
C SER A 45 29.77 -26.00 -30.24
N VAL A 46 29.47 -27.25 -30.62
CA VAL A 46 30.12 -27.91 -31.76
C VAL A 46 29.59 -27.37 -33.10
N LEU A 47 28.41 -26.74 -33.13
CA LEU A 47 27.74 -26.40 -34.40
C LEU A 47 27.72 -24.93 -34.82
N ASP A 48 27.97 -23.95 -33.94
CA ASP A 48 27.69 -22.56 -34.32
C ASP A 48 28.69 -21.54 -33.74
N GLN A 49 29.60 -21.07 -34.59
CA GLN A 49 30.68 -20.13 -34.23
C GLN A 49 30.20 -18.68 -34.08
N LEU A 50 28.89 -18.40 -34.19
CA LEU A 50 28.30 -17.07 -34.03
C LEU A 50 26.91 -17.17 -33.41
N GLN A 51 26.80 -17.80 -32.24
CA GLN A 51 25.52 -18.00 -31.56
C GLN A 51 24.89 -16.63 -31.21
N GLN A 52 23.92 -16.22 -32.04
CA GLN A 52 23.14 -15.00 -31.85
C GLN A 52 21.79 -15.38 -31.26
N TYR A 53 21.54 -14.96 -30.03
CA TYR A 53 20.24 -15.17 -29.37
C TYR A 53 19.29 -14.02 -29.69
N PHE A 54 18.00 -14.32 -29.84
CA PHE A 54 16.96 -13.32 -30.04
C PHE A 54 15.94 -13.35 -28.90
N PHE A 55 15.64 -12.18 -28.34
CA PHE A 55 14.63 -11.97 -27.31
C PHE A 55 13.70 -10.84 -27.77
N ASP A 56 12.41 -11.14 -27.84
CA ASP A 56 11.38 -10.15 -28.18
C ASP A 56 10.94 -9.36 -26.94
N ARG A 57 11.88 -8.63 -26.33
CA ARG A 57 11.73 -7.88 -25.07
C ARG A 57 12.22 -6.44 -25.20
N HIS A 58 12.04 -5.65 -24.14
CA HIS A 58 12.34 -4.22 -24.17
C HIS A 58 13.85 -3.92 -24.27
N PRO A 59 14.35 -3.34 -25.37
CA PRO A 59 15.79 -3.14 -25.60
C PRO A 59 16.43 -2.16 -24.59
N GLY A 60 15.70 -1.11 -24.21
CA GLY A 60 16.21 -0.08 -23.30
C GLY A 60 16.44 -0.59 -21.88
N VAL A 61 15.56 -1.47 -21.39
CA VAL A 61 15.66 -2.03 -20.03
C VAL A 61 16.78 -3.06 -19.98
N PHE A 62 16.95 -3.84 -21.05
CA PHE A 62 18.01 -4.84 -21.12
C PHE A 62 19.42 -4.26 -20.98
N ALA A 63 19.66 -3.01 -21.39
CA ALA A 63 20.94 -2.36 -21.15
C ALA A 63 21.29 -2.26 -19.65
N TYR A 64 20.31 -2.00 -18.79
CA TYR A 64 20.47 -1.93 -17.35
C TYR A 64 20.63 -3.32 -16.74
N VAL A 65 19.85 -4.29 -17.21
CA VAL A 65 20.01 -5.70 -16.87
C VAL A 65 21.43 -6.16 -17.16
N LEU A 66 21.95 -5.91 -18.38
CA LEU A 66 23.30 -6.30 -18.76
C LEU A 66 24.39 -5.58 -17.95
N ASN A 67 24.16 -4.31 -17.59
CA ASN A 67 25.07 -3.59 -16.70
C ASN A 67 25.11 -4.19 -15.30
N TYR A 68 23.98 -4.70 -14.78
CA TYR A 68 23.96 -5.42 -13.51
C TYR A 68 24.89 -6.65 -13.51
N TYR A 69 24.92 -7.44 -14.60
CA TYR A 69 25.90 -8.53 -14.75
C TYR A 69 27.36 -8.07 -14.76
N ARG A 70 27.63 -6.83 -15.18
CA ARG A 70 28.99 -6.25 -15.29
C ARG A 70 29.45 -5.62 -13.97
N THR A 71 28.57 -4.92 -13.28
CA THR A 71 28.91 -4.09 -12.11
C THR A 71 28.47 -4.70 -10.78
N GLY A 72 27.51 -5.63 -10.80
CA GLY A 72 26.82 -6.14 -9.62
C GLY A 72 25.85 -5.14 -8.98
N LYS A 73 25.54 -4.01 -9.64
CA LYS A 73 24.65 -2.96 -9.14
C LYS A 73 23.47 -2.73 -10.08
N LEU A 74 22.25 -2.95 -9.58
CA LEU A 74 21.04 -2.82 -10.38
C LEU A 74 20.45 -1.42 -10.22
N HIS A 75 20.45 -0.66 -11.32
CA HIS A 75 19.86 0.67 -11.37
C HIS A 75 18.59 0.66 -12.23
N CYS A 76 17.59 1.44 -11.82
CA CYS A 76 16.36 1.63 -12.59
C CYS A 76 16.55 2.73 -13.66
N PRO A 77 16.11 2.53 -14.91
CA PRO A 77 16.05 3.59 -15.92
C PRO A 77 15.11 4.72 -15.49
N ALA A 78 15.43 5.97 -15.86
CA ALA A 78 14.61 7.13 -15.51
C ALA A 78 13.38 7.32 -16.43
N ASP A 79 13.39 6.66 -17.59
CA ASP A 79 12.39 6.74 -18.65
C ASP A 79 11.38 5.58 -18.62
N VAL A 80 11.48 4.69 -17.63
CA VAL A 80 10.66 3.48 -17.49
C VAL A 80 9.95 3.50 -16.13
N CYS A 81 8.67 3.12 -16.10
CA CYS A 81 7.92 3.00 -14.86
C CYS A 81 8.28 1.71 -14.10
N GLY A 82 8.11 1.73 -12.77
CA GLY A 82 8.37 0.60 -11.88
C GLY A 82 7.77 -0.74 -12.35
N PRO A 83 6.47 -0.83 -12.68
CA PRO A 83 5.84 -2.08 -13.09
C PRO A 83 6.44 -2.69 -14.36
N LEU A 84 6.73 -1.86 -15.38
CA LEU A 84 7.37 -2.33 -16.61
C LEU A 84 8.78 -2.86 -16.33
N PHE A 85 9.51 -2.22 -15.40
CA PHE A 85 10.83 -2.69 -14.99
C PHE A 85 10.74 -4.02 -14.22
N GLU A 86 9.78 -4.16 -13.31
CA GLU A 86 9.51 -5.39 -12.55
C GLU A 86 9.21 -6.58 -13.47
N GLU A 87 8.36 -6.39 -14.48
CA GLU A 87 8.06 -7.42 -15.48
C GLU A 87 9.31 -7.90 -16.22
N GLU A 88 10.21 -6.97 -16.58
CA GLU A 88 11.47 -7.32 -17.23
C GLU A 88 12.42 -8.04 -16.26
N LEU A 89 12.58 -7.58 -15.01
CA LEU A 89 13.41 -8.27 -14.01
C LEU A 89 12.94 -9.71 -13.78
N SER A 90 11.63 -9.90 -13.63
CA SER A 90 10.99 -11.21 -13.50
C SER A 90 11.28 -12.10 -14.71
N PHE A 91 11.22 -11.56 -15.94
CA PHE A 91 11.60 -12.30 -17.14
C PHE A 91 13.06 -12.76 -17.10
N TRP A 92 13.99 -11.89 -16.75
CA TRP A 92 15.43 -12.22 -16.69
C TRP A 92 15.80 -13.11 -15.48
N GLY A 93 14.87 -13.29 -14.54
CA GLY A 93 15.07 -14.06 -13.31
C GLY A 93 15.95 -13.32 -12.31
N ILE A 94 15.83 -11.99 -12.26
CA ILE A 94 16.52 -11.12 -11.31
C ILE A 94 15.51 -10.69 -10.25
N ASP A 95 15.93 -10.68 -9.00
CA ASP A 95 15.08 -10.28 -7.89
C ASP A 95 14.98 -8.75 -7.79
N GLU A 96 13.77 -8.24 -7.57
CA GLU A 96 13.53 -6.79 -7.44
C GLU A 96 14.20 -6.17 -6.20
N THR A 97 14.53 -6.98 -5.19
CA THR A 97 15.19 -6.50 -3.97
C THR A 97 16.64 -6.11 -4.21
N ASP A 98 17.24 -6.51 -5.33
CA ASP A 98 18.61 -6.16 -5.72
C ASP A 98 18.74 -4.71 -6.23
N VAL A 99 17.63 -3.98 -6.38
CA VAL A 99 17.64 -2.58 -6.84
C VAL A 99 18.38 -1.68 -5.85
N GLU A 100 19.35 -0.93 -6.35
CA GLU A 100 20.16 -0.03 -5.54
C GLU A 100 19.32 1.07 -4.87
N PRO A 101 19.65 1.47 -3.62
CA PRO A 101 18.86 2.44 -2.86
C PRO A 101 18.64 3.78 -3.57
N CYS A 102 19.57 4.21 -4.41
CA CYS A 102 19.45 5.46 -5.19
C CYS A 102 18.31 5.45 -6.22
N CYS A 103 17.83 4.27 -6.61
CA CYS A 103 16.77 4.08 -7.61
C CYS A 103 15.43 3.70 -6.98
N TRP A 104 15.40 3.39 -5.68
CA TRP A 104 14.21 2.91 -4.98
C TRP A 104 13.02 3.87 -5.09
N MET A 105 13.28 5.17 -5.01
CA MET A 105 12.23 6.19 -5.13
C MET A 105 11.57 6.16 -6.50
N THR A 106 12.34 6.03 -7.59
CA THR A 106 11.81 5.94 -8.95
C THR A 106 11.06 4.63 -9.17
N TYR A 107 11.58 3.53 -8.62
CA TYR A 107 10.94 2.22 -8.70
C TYR A 107 9.57 2.19 -8.03
N ARG A 108 9.46 2.73 -6.80
CA ARG A 108 8.25 2.64 -5.99
C ARG A 108 7.18 3.70 -6.30
N GLN A 109 7.52 4.74 -7.07
CA GLN A 109 6.60 5.83 -7.41
C GLN A 109 5.22 5.37 -7.90
N HIS A 110 5.16 4.31 -8.71
CA HIS A 110 3.88 3.78 -9.20
C HIS A 110 3.06 3.14 -8.08
N ARG A 111 3.69 2.30 -7.26
CA ARG A 111 3.02 1.62 -6.15
C ARG A 111 2.52 2.61 -5.10
N ASP A 112 3.33 3.63 -4.79
CA ASP A 112 2.92 4.69 -3.87
C ASP A 112 1.75 5.53 -4.43
N ALA A 113 1.70 5.70 -5.76
CA ALA A 113 0.58 6.37 -6.42
C ALA A 113 -0.70 5.51 -6.42
N GLU A 114 -0.59 4.20 -6.66
CA GLU A 114 -1.71 3.26 -6.56
C GLU A 114 -2.25 3.17 -5.14
N GLU A 115 -1.38 2.99 -4.13
CA GLU A 115 -1.76 2.98 -2.72
C GLU A 115 -2.48 4.29 -2.33
N ALA A 116 -2.03 5.45 -2.85
CA ALA A 116 -2.68 6.74 -2.60
C ALA A 116 -4.04 6.87 -3.29
N LEU A 117 -4.21 6.30 -4.49
CA LEU A 117 -5.50 6.27 -5.19
C LEU A 117 -6.51 5.36 -4.49
N GLU A 118 -6.09 4.18 -4.03
CA GLU A 118 -6.94 3.28 -3.25
C GLU A 118 -7.45 3.96 -1.97
N VAL A 119 -6.57 4.68 -1.26
CA VAL A 119 -6.97 5.48 -0.09
C VAL A 119 -8.00 6.53 -0.46
N PHE A 120 -7.86 7.19 -1.61
CA PHE A 120 -8.83 8.18 -2.06
C PHE A 120 -10.19 7.54 -2.40
N GLU A 121 -10.21 6.43 -3.14
CA GLU A 121 -11.44 5.71 -3.49
C GLU A 121 -12.19 5.23 -2.23
N MET A 122 -11.48 4.68 -1.24
CA MET A 122 -12.08 4.28 0.04
C MET A 122 -12.69 5.45 0.81
N ASN A 123 -12.19 6.68 0.66
CA ASN A 123 -12.76 7.85 1.32
C ASN A 123 -14.01 8.37 0.59
N VAL A 124 -14.03 8.31 -0.75
CA VAL A 124 -15.20 8.72 -1.55
C VAL A 124 -16.40 7.81 -1.30
N ASP A 125 -16.17 6.50 -1.14
CA ASP A 125 -17.24 5.55 -0.80
C ASP A 125 -17.79 5.75 0.63
N ASN A 126 -16.99 6.28 1.55
CA ASN A 126 -17.46 6.63 2.90
C ASN A 126 -18.18 8.00 2.95
N ASP A 127 -17.85 8.94 2.05
CA ASP A 127 -18.46 10.28 2.05
C ASP A 127 -19.96 10.29 1.67
N GLU A 128 -20.46 9.29 0.92
CA GLU A 128 -21.91 9.14 0.66
C GLU A 128 -22.70 8.70 1.92
N ASP A 129 -22.07 7.96 2.84
CA ASP A 129 -22.66 7.56 4.13
C ASP A 129 -22.32 8.54 5.28
N ASP A 130 -21.22 9.30 5.16
CA ASP A 130 -20.71 10.20 6.20
C ASP A 130 -21.32 11.61 6.19
N GLU A 131 -21.95 12.08 5.10
CA GLU A 131 -22.65 13.38 5.14
C GLU A 131 -23.82 13.36 6.15
N TYR A 132 -24.44 12.19 6.36
CA TYR A 132 -25.48 12.01 7.39
C TYR A 132 -24.89 11.78 8.79
N GLY A 133 -23.70 11.16 8.88
CA GLY A 133 -22.97 10.89 10.12
C GLY A 133 -22.29 12.12 10.74
N LYS A 134 -21.63 12.96 9.93
CA LYS A 134 -20.97 14.23 10.32
C LYS A 134 -21.98 15.26 10.83
N ARG A 135 -23.17 15.34 10.20
CA ARG A 135 -24.26 16.20 10.69
C ARG A 135 -24.83 15.78 12.05
N LEU A 136 -24.63 14.52 12.44
CA LEU A 136 -25.13 13.95 13.71
C LEU A 136 -24.04 13.73 14.76
N GLY A 137 -22.76 14.00 14.45
CA GLY A 137 -21.63 13.93 15.39
C GLY A 137 -21.38 12.53 15.94
N ILE A 138 -21.45 11.50 15.08
CA ILE A 138 -21.34 10.08 15.48
C ILE A 138 -19.91 9.52 15.33
N GLU A 139 -19.03 10.23 14.62
CA GLU A 139 -17.69 9.78 14.18
C GLU A 139 -16.74 9.39 15.34
N ASP A 140 -16.88 9.98 16.52
CA ASP A 140 -15.94 9.76 17.64
C ASP A 140 -16.20 8.50 18.50
N VAL A 141 -17.05 7.54 18.07
CA VAL A 141 -17.49 6.45 18.98
C VAL A 141 -17.40 5.01 18.41
N VAL A 142 -16.68 4.79 17.32
CA VAL A 142 -16.39 3.42 16.86
C VAL A 142 -15.15 2.89 17.59
N SER A 143 -15.36 2.10 18.65
CA SER A 143 -14.31 1.24 19.21
C SER A 143 -14.20 -0.06 18.40
N THR A 144 -12.99 -0.59 18.32
CA THR A 144 -12.48 -1.75 17.55
C THR A 144 -13.17 -3.11 17.77
N ASP A 145 -14.28 -3.16 18.47
CA ASP A 145 -14.83 -4.36 19.08
C ASP A 145 -16.36 -4.38 19.00
N GLY A 146 -16.90 -3.95 17.85
CA GLY A 146 -18.18 -4.38 17.23
C GLY A 146 -19.47 -4.31 18.06
N THR A 147 -19.44 -3.78 19.28
CA THR A 147 -20.55 -3.84 20.23
C THR A 147 -20.92 -2.43 20.69
N VAL A 148 -21.96 -1.86 20.06
CA VAL A 148 -22.48 -0.55 20.42
C VAL A 148 -23.50 -0.67 21.56
N CYS A 149 -23.11 -0.25 22.77
CA CYS A 149 -24.05 0.08 23.83
C CYS A 149 -25.01 1.18 23.33
N ARG A 150 -26.31 0.88 23.22
CA ARG A 150 -27.35 1.85 22.80
C ARG A 150 -27.24 3.20 23.50
N TRP A 151 -26.85 3.22 24.78
CA TRP A 151 -26.62 4.44 25.56
C TRP A 151 -25.59 5.39 24.94
N LYS A 152 -24.50 4.87 24.37
CA LYS A 152 -23.46 5.70 23.72
C LYS A 152 -23.99 6.42 22.46
N LYS A 153 -25.04 5.91 21.82
CA LYS A 153 -25.70 6.58 20.68
C LYS A 153 -26.62 7.73 21.10
N TRP A 154 -27.29 7.62 22.25
CA TRP A 154 -28.22 8.64 22.73
C TRP A 154 -27.55 9.72 23.57
N GLN A 155 -26.35 9.43 24.10
CA GLN A 155 -25.55 10.37 24.88
C GLN A 155 -25.33 11.72 24.19
N PRO A 156 -24.82 11.81 22.94
CA PRO A 156 -24.58 13.11 22.29
C PRO A 156 -25.87 13.87 21.99
N VAL A 157 -26.96 13.17 21.68
CA VAL A 157 -28.29 13.78 21.44
C VAL A 157 -28.84 14.44 22.71
N ILE A 158 -28.71 13.76 23.84
CA ILE A 158 -29.12 14.30 25.15
C ILE A 158 -28.20 15.46 25.54
N TRP A 159 -26.89 15.34 25.30
CA TRP A 159 -25.92 16.36 25.66
C TRP A 159 -26.15 17.66 24.88
N ASN A 160 -26.34 17.58 23.55
CA ASN A 160 -26.65 18.73 22.70
C ASN A 160 -27.98 19.41 23.07
N LEU A 161 -28.96 18.66 23.57
CA LEU A 161 -30.21 19.22 24.07
C LEU A 161 -30.02 20.13 25.30
N PHE A 162 -28.99 19.88 26.11
CA PHE A 162 -28.68 20.62 27.34
C PHE A 162 -27.60 21.69 27.19
N GLU A 163 -26.62 21.48 26.30
CA GLU A 163 -25.53 22.43 26.08
C GLU A 163 -25.93 23.59 25.16
N ASP A 164 -26.65 23.31 24.08
CA ASP A 164 -27.03 24.33 23.10
C ASP A 164 -28.55 24.58 23.11
N PRO A 165 -29.01 25.78 23.53
CA PRO A 165 -30.43 26.15 23.55
C PRO A 165 -31.08 26.23 22.16
N TYR A 166 -30.32 26.19 21.07
CA TYR A 166 -30.84 26.26 19.70
C TYR A 166 -30.80 24.92 18.95
N SER A 167 -30.24 23.86 19.57
CA SER A 167 -30.06 22.53 18.96
C SER A 167 -31.35 21.86 18.51
N SER A 168 -32.50 22.19 19.12
CA SER A 168 -33.79 21.63 18.75
C SER A 168 -34.96 22.55 19.13
N ARG A 169 -36.15 22.28 18.57
CA ARG A 169 -37.38 23.00 18.95
C ARG A 169 -37.71 22.87 20.44
N ALA A 170 -37.36 21.74 21.06
CA ALA A 170 -37.49 21.52 22.49
C ALA A 170 -36.50 22.37 23.32
N ALA A 171 -35.25 22.49 22.86
CA ALA A 171 -34.24 23.36 23.48
C ALA A 171 -34.64 24.85 23.41
N ARG A 172 -35.22 25.29 22.29
CA ARG A 172 -35.69 26.67 22.10
C ARG A 172 -36.85 27.05 23.02
N VAL A 173 -37.82 26.15 23.20
CA VAL A 173 -38.92 26.35 24.17
C VAL A 173 -38.39 26.46 25.60
N ARG A 174 -37.31 25.75 25.92
CA ARG A 174 -36.64 25.76 27.22
C ARG A 174 -35.91 27.09 27.48
N ALA A 175 -35.18 27.60 26.49
CA ALA A 175 -34.51 28.91 26.54
C ALA A 175 -35.50 30.07 26.70
N GLN A 176 -36.68 29.98 26.08
CA GLN A 176 -37.69 31.05 26.12
C GLN A 176 -38.44 31.17 27.47
N ARG A 177 -38.36 30.15 28.34
CA ARG A 177 -38.96 30.17 29.69
C ARG A 177 -38.05 30.79 30.76
N GLY A 178 -36.85 31.25 30.40
CA GLY A 178 -35.96 32.00 31.30
C GLY A 178 -35.48 31.23 32.53
N VAL A 179 -35.52 29.90 32.49
CA VAL A 179 -34.97 29.08 33.58
C VAL A 179 -33.45 29.22 33.53
N PRO A 180 -32.79 29.66 34.61
CA PRO A 180 -31.34 29.82 34.61
C PRO A 180 -30.68 28.45 34.40
N ASP A 181 -29.86 28.35 33.35
CA ASP A 181 -29.21 27.11 32.91
C ASP A 181 -28.38 26.43 34.01
N THR A 182 -27.93 27.21 35.01
CA THR A 182 -27.18 26.71 36.17
C THR A 182 -27.99 25.74 37.01
N ILE A 183 -29.26 26.03 37.28
CA ILE A 183 -30.12 25.16 38.09
C ILE A 183 -30.41 23.86 37.33
N LEU A 184 -30.69 23.97 36.03
CA LEU A 184 -31.04 22.82 35.21
C LEU A 184 -29.85 21.87 34.98
N LYS A 185 -28.66 22.42 34.73
CA LYS A 185 -27.42 21.64 34.61
C LYS A 185 -27.10 20.97 35.94
N SER A 186 -27.23 21.65 37.08
CA SER A 186 -27.03 21.03 38.39
C SER A 186 -28.03 19.89 38.67
N PHE A 187 -29.31 20.06 38.37
CA PHE A 187 -30.30 18.98 38.49
C PHE A 187 -30.03 17.82 37.52
N PHE A 188 -29.60 18.11 36.29
CA PHE A 188 -29.24 17.10 35.30
C PHE A 188 -27.99 16.32 35.72
N PHE A 189 -26.94 16.97 36.24
CA PHE A 189 -25.74 16.31 36.74
C PHE A 189 -26.01 15.50 38.02
N VAL A 190 -26.87 16.00 38.92
CA VAL A 190 -27.29 15.23 40.09
C VAL A 190 -28.15 14.03 39.67
N LEU A 191 -29.05 14.19 38.70
CA LEU A 191 -29.85 13.10 38.16
C LEU A 191 -28.98 12.08 37.41
N LEU A 192 -28.00 12.52 36.62
CA LEU A 192 -27.01 11.66 35.96
C LEU A 192 -26.12 10.94 36.96
N TRP A 193 -25.78 11.58 38.07
CA TRP A 193 -25.00 10.97 39.14
C TRP A 193 -25.82 9.92 39.91
N VAL A 194 -27.09 10.21 40.21
CA VAL A 194 -28.02 9.26 40.85
C VAL A 194 -28.34 8.10 39.90
N LEU A 195 -28.61 8.39 38.62
CA LEU A 195 -28.89 7.38 37.61
C LEU A 195 -27.65 6.57 37.27
N SER A 196 -26.46 7.17 37.16
CA SER A 196 -25.21 6.42 36.96
C SER A 196 -24.92 5.51 38.15
N ASN A 197 -25.15 5.93 39.40
CA ASN A 197 -24.94 5.07 40.56
C ASN A 197 -25.96 3.92 40.67
N VAL A 198 -27.18 4.07 40.15
CA VAL A 198 -28.20 2.99 40.14
C VAL A 198 -28.10 2.11 38.89
N PHE A 199 -27.68 2.64 37.73
CA PHE A 199 -27.54 1.89 36.47
C PHE A 199 -26.20 1.17 36.31
N PHE A 200 -25.09 1.70 36.84
CA PHE A 200 -23.80 0.97 36.79
C PHE A 200 -23.85 -0.35 37.57
N ALA A 201 -24.67 -0.42 38.63
CA ALA A 201 -24.82 -1.63 39.43
C ALA A 201 -25.67 -2.75 38.77
N LEU A 202 -26.44 -2.44 37.72
CA LEU A 202 -27.39 -3.40 37.12
C LEU A 202 -27.06 -3.81 35.67
N ILE A 203 -26.21 -3.09 34.94
CA ILE A 203 -26.00 -3.35 33.50
C ILE A 203 -24.53 -3.57 33.11
N ILE A 204 -23.55 -3.34 33.99
CA ILE A 204 -22.14 -3.63 33.71
C ILE A 204 -21.74 -4.90 34.46
N CYS A 205 -21.38 -5.94 33.71
CA CYS A 205 -20.97 -7.28 34.14
C CYS A 205 -22.10 -8.25 34.58
N ARG A 206 -23.00 -8.57 33.64
CA ARG A 206 -23.42 -9.98 33.53
C ARG A 206 -22.98 -10.55 32.20
N PRO A 207 -22.03 -11.51 32.17
CA PRO A 207 -21.79 -12.30 30.98
C PRO A 207 -23.03 -13.18 30.78
N LEU A 208 -23.75 -13.00 29.68
CA LEU A 208 -24.74 -13.97 29.24
C LEU A 208 -23.96 -15.15 28.63
N ARG A 209 -24.05 -16.28 29.32
CA ARG A 209 -23.63 -17.60 28.84
C ARG A 209 -24.61 -18.10 27.78
#